data_AF-A0A0C3D3I7-F1
#
_entry.id   AF-A0A0C3D3I7-F1
#
_cell.length_a   1.000
_cell.length_b   1.000
_cell.length_c   1.000
_cell.angle_alpha   90.00
_cell.angle_beta   90.00
_cell.angle_gamma   90.00
#
_symmetry.space_group_name_H-M   'P 1'
#
loop_
_entity.id
_entity.type
_entity.pdbx_description
1 polymer ?
#
loop_
_entity_poly.entity_id
_entity_poly.type
_entity_poly.pdbx_seq_one_letter_code
_entity_poly.pdbx_strand_id
1 'polypeptide(L)'
;IPKPHGLFGAAWKKADKSSQRVRSGQVNPGYHFLKPTLFVNVSVPEWKKTYLLNWLSAHALWMSQVDVQSPSKFPSPQMWRDFLNTIDTDWLSSTRSGSMKSAVLDILGETIVQAAQGLTVVPAEIVWQGIQVQVSSLSDPPLWLMHSLLWELYELSFRYELYALDRVIVGHLWSTDEAWLNRQTCLYSIFPGESGLLMWSEPLPQEPCNLGMCASSMEIALPYLNNFRELLSAWPGAPSRLQSPAQMDGKGNQECFELFLTASEFYVQTAFDFFGRQPSIPRIFSFV
;
A
#
# COMPACT_ATOMS: atom_id res chain seq x y z
N ILE A 1 15.47 1.20 3.04
CA ILE A 1 14.11 1.73 2.78
C ILE A 1 13.98 1.98 1.28
N PRO A 2 12.95 1.45 0.61
CA PRO A 2 12.72 1.68 -0.82
C PRO A 2 12.60 3.16 -1.17
N LYS A 3 13.25 3.59 -2.26
CA LYS A 3 13.26 5.01 -2.67
C LYS A 3 11.90 5.41 -3.26
N PRO A 4 11.35 6.58 -2.89
CA PRO A 4 10.14 7.09 -3.52
C PRO A 4 10.42 7.49 -4.97
N HIS A 5 9.42 7.35 -5.83
CA HIS A 5 9.52 7.88 -7.18
C HIS A 5 9.71 9.40 -7.13
N GLY A 6 10.71 9.92 -7.87
CA GLY A 6 11.16 11.30 -7.74
C GLY A 6 10.07 12.33 -7.99
N LEU A 7 9.22 12.12 -9.00
CA LEU A 7 8.14 13.04 -9.37
C LEU A 7 7.02 13.07 -8.33
N PHE A 8 6.62 11.92 -7.77
CA PHE A 8 5.64 11.88 -6.68
C PHE A 8 6.20 12.52 -5.40
N GLY A 9 7.48 12.29 -5.10
CA GLY A 9 8.16 12.95 -3.99
C GLY A 9 8.24 14.47 -4.15
N ALA A 10 8.50 14.96 -5.36
CA ALA A 10 8.50 16.39 -5.67
C ALA A 10 7.09 16.99 -5.59
N ALA A 11 6.09 16.30 -6.15
CA ALA A 11 4.68 16.68 -6.06
C ALA A 11 4.23 16.85 -4.60
N TRP A 12 4.61 15.93 -3.70
CA TRP A 12 4.29 16.07 -2.28
C TRP A 12 4.94 17.28 -1.61
N LYS A 13 6.17 17.62 -1.98
CA LYS A 13 6.83 18.84 -1.48
C LYS A 13 6.06 20.10 -1.92
N LYS A 14 5.59 20.13 -3.17
CA LYS A 14 4.86 21.25 -3.78
C LYS A 14 3.40 21.35 -3.33
N ALA A 15 2.76 20.24 -2.98
CA ALA A 15 1.36 20.19 -2.61
C ALA A 15 1.01 21.19 -1.49
N ASP A 16 -0.13 21.86 -1.65
CA ASP A 16 -0.74 22.75 -0.67
C ASP A 16 -1.33 21.90 0.46
N LYS A 17 -0.78 22.08 1.66
CA LYS A 17 -1.10 21.29 2.86
C LYS A 17 -2.08 22.03 3.78
N SER A 18 -2.77 23.05 3.29
CA SER A 18 -3.78 23.78 4.05
C SER A 18 -4.92 22.85 4.49
N SER A 19 -5.22 22.86 5.79
CA SER A 19 -6.34 22.08 6.35
C SER A 19 -7.69 22.48 5.78
N GLN A 20 -7.81 23.68 5.22
CA GLN A 20 -9.04 24.17 4.58
C GLN A 20 -9.41 23.41 3.31
N ARG A 21 -8.46 22.70 2.70
CA ARG A 21 -8.71 21.87 1.51
C ARG A 21 -9.28 20.50 1.85
N VAL A 22 -9.16 20.08 3.12
CA VAL A 22 -9.47 18.72 3.54
C VAL A 22 -10.97 18.50 3.59
N ARG A 23 -11.46 17.53 2.80
CA ARG A 23 -12.85 17.09 2.72
C ARG A 23 -13.12 16.04 3.79
N SER A 24 -13.24 16.49 5.03
CA SER A 24 -13.42 15.60 6.18
C SER A 24 -14.60 14.64 6.02
N GLY A 25 -14.38 13.36 6.33
CA GLY A 25 -15.43 12.34 6.43
C GLY A 25 -15.83 11.65 5.12
N GLN A 26 -15.23 11.99 3.98
CA GLN A 26 -15.56 11.35 2.69
C GLN A 26 -14.82 10.03 2.46
N VAL A 27 -13.60 9.90 2.98
CA VAL A 27 -12.80 8.66 2.91
C VAL A 27 -12.36 8.32 4.33
N ASN A 28 -12.34 7.03 4.67
CA ASN A 28 -11.75 6.60 5.94
C ASN A 28 -10.25 6.96 5.93
N PRO A 29 -9.76 7.85 6.82
CA PRO A 29 -8.37 8.30 6.80
C PRO A 29 -7.39 7.24 7.33
N GLY A 30 -7.91 6.11 7.82
CA GLY A 30 -7.16 4.97 8.32
C GLY A 30 -6.14 4.43 7.31
N TYR A 31 -5.22 3.62 7.82
CA TYR A 31 -4.22 2.97 6.98
C TYR A 31 -4.68 1.53 6.75
N HIS A 32 -4.94 1.16 5.49
CA HIS A 32 -5.22 -0.22 5.08
C HIS A 32 -4.08 -1.17 5.46
N PHE A 33 -2.85 -0.66 5.53
CA PHE A 33 -1.67 -1.45 5.86
C PHE A 33 -0.77 -0.76 6.90
N LEU A 34 0.15 -1.55 7.44
CA LEU A 34 1.17 -1.06 8.35
C LEU A 34 2.04 0.01 7.72
N LYS A 35 2.37 1.04 8.51
CA LYS A 35 3.43 1.97 8.10
C LYS A 35 4.77 1.24 8.09
N PRO A 36 5.53 1.27 6.98
CA PRO A 36 6.82 0.59 6.88
C PRO A 36 7.84 1.04 7.95
N THR A 37 7.70 2.26 8.47
CA THR A 37 8.55 2.78 9.56
C THR A 37 8.43 2.00 10.87
N LEU A 38 7.35 1.23 11.06
CA LEU A 38 7.20 0.36 12.23
C LEU A 38 8.25 -0.75 12.30
N PHE A 39 8.77 -1.21 11.16
CA PHE A 39 9.83 -2.23 11.12
C PHE A 39 11.23 -1.62 11.18
N VAL A 40 11.39 -0.42 10.61
CA VAL A 40 12.70 0.25 10.52
C VAL A 40 13.13 0.84 11.86
N ASN A 41 12.20 1.39 12.63
CA ASN A 41 12.51 2.11 13.86
C ASN A 41 12.73 1.19 15.06
N VAL A 42 12.54 -0.13 14.91
CA VAL A 42 12.76 -1.10 15.99
C VAL A 42 14.24 -1.47 16.03
N SER A 43 14.95 -0.92 17.01
CA SER A 43 16.39 -1.13 17.19
C SER A 43 16.71 -2.41 17.98
N VAL A 44 15.79 -2.87 18.83
CA VAL A 44 15.99 -4.07 19.65
C VAL A 44 15.74 -5.33 18.80
N PRO A 45 16.73 -6.23 18.64
CA PRO A 45 16.59 -7.42 17.79
C PRO A 45 15.39 -8.30 18.13
N GLU A 46 15.14 -8.54 19.42
CA GLU A 46 14.00 -9.37 19.85
C GLU A 46 12.65 -8.76 19.47
N TRP A 47 12.50 -7.44 19.62
CA TRP A 47 11.27 -6.77 19.20
C TRP A 47 11.11 -6.78 17.69
N LYS A 48 12.22 -6.63 16.94
CA LYS A 48 12.18 -6.70 15.47
C LYS A 48 11.72 -8.09 15.02
N LYS A 49 12.26 -9.14 15.65
CA LYS A 49 11.83 -10.51 15.44
C LYS A 49 10.34 -10.69 15.70
N THR A 50 9.83 -10.25 16.84
CA THR A 50 8.40 -10.34 17.18
C THR A 50 7.53 -9.62 16.17
N TYR A 51 7.89 -8.40 15.76
CA TYR A 51 7.12 -7.63 14.78
C TYR A 51 7.04 -8.34 13.43
N LEU A 52 8.19 -8.80 12.93
CA LEU A 52 8.27 -9.49 11.64
C LEU A 52 7.52 -10.82 11.71
N LEU A 53 7.72 -11.60 12.77
CA LEU A 53 7.03 -12.86 13.00
C LEU A 53 5.50 -12.67 12.99
N ASN A 54 5.00 -11.76 13.82
CA ASN A 54 3.57 -11.49 13.94
C ASN A 54 2.97 -11.01 12.62
N TRP A 55 3.66 -10.13 11.90
CA TRP A 55 3.20 -9.66 10.60
C TRP A 55 3.18 -10.78 9.56
N LEU A 56 4.29 -11.50 9.38
CA LEU A 56 4.41 -12.54 8.35
C LEU A 56 3.41 -13.68 8.58
N SER A 57 3.15 -14.05 9.84
CA SER A 57 2.14 -15.06 10.18
C SER A 57 0.71 -14.60 9.88
N ALA A 58 0.39 -13.33 10.13
CA ALA A 58 -0.93 -12.77 9.85
C ALA A 58 -1.13 -12.33 8.39
N HIS A 59 -0.04 -12.17 7.64
CA HIS A 59 0.00 -11.49 6.35
C HIS A 59 -1.07 -11.99 5.37
N ALA A 60 -1.05 -13.28 5.04
CA ALA A 60 -1.96 -13.86 4.05
C ALA A 60 -3.44 -13.73 4.45
N LEU A 61 -3.73 -13.88 5.75
CA LEU A 61 -5.09 -13.75 6.27
C LEU A 61 -5.56 -12.30 6.22
N TRP A 62 -4.70 -11.34 6.60
CA TRP A 62 -5.01 -9.92 6.48
C TRP A 62 -5.27 -9.51 5.03
N MET A 63 -4.42 -9.98 4.09
CA MET A 63 -4.61 -9.70 2.66
C MET A 63 -5.94 -10.24 2.14
N SER A 64 -6.29 -11.48 2.52
CA SER A 64 -7.59 -12.06 2.17
C SER A 64 -8.77 -11.29 2.78
N GLN A 65 -8.65 -10.82 4.02
CA GLN A 65 -9.69 -10.02 4.66
C GLN A 65 -9.90 -8.69 3.93
N VAL A 66 -8.82 -7.95 3.65
CA VAL A 66 -8.91 -6.65 2.97
C VAL A 66 -9.52 -6.81 1.58
N ASP A 67 -9.21 -7.88 0.85
CA ASP A 67 -9.73 -8.12 -0.48
C ASP A 67 -11.18 -8.61 -0.51
N VAL A 68 -11.51 -9.68 0.23
CA VAL A 68 -12.81 -10.34 0.16
C VAL A 68 -13.87 -9.66 1.04
N GLN A 69 -13.46 -9.14 2.19
CA GLN A 69 -14.34 -8.55 3.20
C GLN A 69 -13.75 -7.27 3.77
N SER A 70 -13.46 -6.31 2.88
CA SER A 70 -12.92 -4.99 3.24
C SER A 70 -13.58 -4.45 4.52
N PRO A 71 -12.84 -4.32 5.63
CA PRO A 71 -13.43 -3.99 6.91
C PRO A 71 -13.95 -2.55 6.90
N SER A 72 -15.05 -2.30 7.62
CA SER A 72 -15.62 -0.95 7.73
C SER A 72 -14.71 0.03 8.47
N LYS A 73 -13.78 -0.50 9.28
CA LYS A 73 -12.77 0.25 10.01
C LYS A 73 -11.40 -0.39 9.81
N PHE A 74 -10.38 0.44 9.71
CA PHE A 74 -8.99 0.00 9.62
C PHE A 74 -8.25 0.27 10.93
N PRO A 75 -7.24 -0.55 11.29
CA PRO A 75 -6.47 -0.31 12.50
C PRO A 75 -5.74 1.04 12.44
N SER A 76 -5.74 1.76 13.56
CA SER A 76 -4.91 2.96 13.70
C SER A 76 -3.42 2.59 13.78
N PRO A 77 -2.49 3.54 13.57
CA PRO A 77 -1.06 3.27 13.74
C PRO A 77 -0.69 2.72 15.14
N GLN A 78 -1.45 3.08 16.18
CA GLN A 78 -1.21 2.56 17.52
C GLN A 78 -1.74 1.12 17.66
N MET A 79 -2.94 0.85 17.15
CA MET A 79 -3.51 -0.51 17.14
C MET A 79 -2.61 -1.51 16.41
N TRP A 80 -2.02 -1.07 15.29
CA TRP A 80 -1.02 -1.85 14.58
C TRP A 80 0.23 -2.14 15.43
N ARG A 81 0.75 -1.16 16.17
CA ARG A 81 1.88 -1.40 17.09
C ARG A 81 1.49 -2.38 18.19
N ASP A 82 0.31 -2.23 18.77
CA ASP A 82 -0.14 -3.09 19.87
C ASP A 82 -0.28 -4.53 19.38
N PHE A 83 -0.86 -4.73 18.19
CA PHE A 83 -0.91 -6.03 17.51
C PHE A 83 0.49 -6.63 17.30
N LEU A 84 1.44 -5.86 16.77
CA LEU A 84 2.79 -6.36 16.48
C LEU A 84 3.62 -6.63 17.75
N ASN A 85 3.37 -5.93 18.85
CA ASN A 85 4.08 -6.09 20.12
C ASN A 85 3.55 -7.24 21.00
N THR A 86 2.32 -7.69 20.78
CA THR A 86 1.69 -8.62 21.71
C THR A 86 2.24 -10.03 21.52
N ILE A 87 2.82 -10.57 22.60
CA ILE A 87 3.29 -11.96 22.71
C ILE A 87 2.29 -12.80 23.53
N ASP A 88 1.33 -12.16 24.19
CA ASP A 88 0.56 -12.76 25.28
C ASP A 88 -0.96 -12.77 25.03
N THR A 89 -1.54 -13.98 25.10
CA THR A 89 -2.93 -14.35 24.86
C THR A 89 -3.91 -13.98 25.99
N ASP A 90 -3.49 -13.25 27.02
CA ASP A 90 -4.42 -12.73 28.03
C ASP A 90 -5.23 -11.53 27.48
N TRP A 91 -6.23 -11.87 26.65
CA TRP A 91 -7.21 -10.97 26.02
C TRP A 91 -8.29 -10.49 26.98
N LEU A 92 -8.34 -11.02 28.21
CA LEU A 92 -9.48 -10.89 29.13
C LEU A 92 -9.28 -9.85 30.27
N SER A 93 -8.20 -9.06 30.28
CA SER A 93 -8.00 -8.07 31.35
C SER A 93 -8.88 -6.82 31.17
N SER A 94 -9.60 -6.37 32.20
CA SER A 94 -10.52 -5.21 32.16
C SER A 94 -9.83 -3.83 32.18
N THR A 95 -8.54 -3.77 31.82
CA THR A 95 -7.75 -2.53 31.83
C THR A 95 -7.88 -1.75 30.51
N ARG A 96 -7.40 -0.50 30.45
CA ARG A 96 -7.32 0.29 29.19
C ARG A 96 -6.59 -0.47 28.07
N SER A 97 -5.65 -1.35 28.44
CA SER A 97 -4.96 -2.27 27.53
C SER A 97 -5.91 -3.32 26.94
N GLY A 98 -6.79 -3.91 27.76
CA GLY A 98 -7.80 -4.88 27.30
C GLY A 98 -8.88 -4.29 26.39
N SER A 99 -9.31 -3.05 26.63
CA SER A 99 -10.25 -2.36 25.71
C SER A 99 -9.62 -2.10 24.34
N MET A 100 -8.35 -1.70 24.29
CA MET A 100 -7.63 -1.52 23.03
C MET A 100 -7.39 -2.86 22.32
N LYS A 101 -7.05 -3.92 23.07
CA LYS A 101 -6.95 -5.28 22.55
C LYS A 101 -8.29 -5.75 21.96
N SER A 102 -9.40 -5.62 22.67
CA SER A 102 -10.74 -5.94 22.13
C SER A 102 -11.04 -5.20 20.83
N ALA A 103 -10.65 -3.92 20.71
CA ALA A 103 -10.83 -3.17 19.47
C ALA A 103 -9.94 -3.67 18.32
N VAL A 104 -8.73 -4.16 18.61
CA VAL A 104 -7.86 -4.82 17.62
C VAL A 104 -8.49 -6.14 17.17
N LEU A 105 -9.01 -6.93 18.09
CA LEU A 105 -9.69 -8.19 17.80
C LEU A 105 -10.94 -7.98 16.94
N ASP A 106 -11.75 -6.96 17.25
CA ASP A 106 -12.95 -6.63 16.48
C ASP A 106 -12.63 -6.22 15.03
N ILE A 107 -11.47 -5.61 14.78
CA ILE A 107 -11.07 -5.17 13.43
C ILE A 107 -10.34 -6.26 12.67
N LEU A 108 -9.33 -6.89 13.28
CA LEU A 108 -8.51 -7.91 12.62
C LEU A 108 -9.18 -9.29 12.61
N GLY A 109 -10.10 -9.56 13.53
CA GLY A 109 -10.71 -10.87 13.71
C GLY A 109 -9.81 -11.85 14.46
N GLU A 110 -10.47 -12.82 15.10
CA GLU A 110 -9.81 -13.83 15.95
C GLU A 110 -8.81 -14.69 15.19
N THR A 111 -9.11 -15.09 13.95
CA THR A 111 -8.24 -15.95 13.15
C THR A 111 -6.90 -15.29 12.82
N ILE A 112 -6.89 -14.00 12.47
CA ILE A 112 -5.66 -13.25 12.18
C ILE A 112 -4.81 -13.09 13.43
N VAL A 113 -5.47 -12.76 14.55
CA VAL A 113 -4.81 -12.63 15.85
C VAL A 113 -4.19 -13.95 16.29
N GLN A 114 -4.93 -15.05 16.20
CA GLN A 114 -4.44 -16.39 16.56
C GLN A 114 -3.30 -16.85 15.65
N ALA A 115 -3.34 -16.55 14.36
CA ALA A 115 -2.24 -16.88 13.45
C ALA A 115 -0.92 -16.20 13.85
N ALA A 116 -0.99 -14.94 14.29
CA ALA A 116 0.19 -14.19 14.73
C ALA A 116 0.66 -14.59 16.15
N GLN A 117 -0.27 -14.73 17.09
CA GLN A 117 0.04 -14.72 18.53
C GLN A 117 -0.38 -16.01 19.26
N GLY A 118 -1.15 -16.90 18.61
CA GLY A 118 -1.65 -18.14 19.20
C GLY A 118 -0.70 -19.33 19.07
N LEU A 119 0.55 -19.10 18.62
CA LEU A 119 1.53 -20.17 18.42
C LEU A 119 2.11 -20.62 19.77
N THR A 120 1.68 -21.79 20.25
CA THR A 120 2.25 -22.44 21.45
C THR A 120 3.71 -22.82 21.28
N VAL A 121 4.12 -23.09 20.03
CA VAL A 121 5.49 -23.33 19.61
C VAL A 121 5.78 -22.42 18.43
N VAL A 122 6.81 -21.59 18.56
CA VAL A 122 7.28 -20.74 17.46
C VAL A 122 7.82 -21.65 16.35
N PRO A 123 7.30 -21.55 15.11
CA PRO A 123 7.77 -22.37 14.00
C PRO A 123 9.22 -22.06 13.69
N ALA A 124 9.96 -23.05 13.18
CA ALA A 124 11.32 -22.82 12.70
C ALA A 124 11.34 -21.94 11.44
N GLU A 125 10.30 -22.08 10.60
CA GLU A 125 10.19 -21.46 9.29
C GLU A 125 8.79 -20.91 9.03
N ILE A 126 8.70 -19.84 8.26
CA ILE A 126 7.45 -19.27 7.75
C ILE A 126 7.56 -19.13 6.24
N VAL A 127 6.46 -19.41 5.53
CA VAL A 127 6.36 -19.19 4.09
C VAL A 127 5.70 -17.83 3.84
N TRP A 128 6.39 -16.93 3.15
CA TRP A 128 5.87 -15.64 2.73
C TRP A 128 6.07 -15.46 1.23
N GLN A 129 4.97 -15.29 0.49
CA GLN A 129 4.95 -15.22 -0.98
C GLN A 129 5.77 -16.33 -1.68
N GLY A 130 5.66 -17.57 -1.17
CA GLY A 130 6.41 -18.73 -1.67
C GLY A 130 7.88 -18.79 -1.25
N ILE A 131 8.38 -17.82 -0.49
CA ILE A 131 9.75 -17.80 0.04
C ILE A 131 9.75 -18.34 1.46
N GLN A 132 10.64 -19.30 1.74
CA GLN A 132 10.88 -19.80 3.10
C GLN A 132 11.77 -18.83 3.88
N VAL A 133 11.29 -18.39 5.02
CA VAL A 133 11.98 -17.47 5.93
C VAL A 133 12.25 -18.17 7.25
N GLN A 134 13.52 -18.24 7.63
CA GLN A 134 13.95 -18.81 8.92
C GLN A 134 13.60 -17.85 10.05
N VAL A 135 12.83 -18.29 11.04
CA VAL A 135 12.39 -17.44 12.16
C VAL A 135 13.56 -17.00 13.04
N SER A 136 14.62 -17.81 13.11
CA SER A 136 15.89 -17.45 13.77
C SER A 136 16.57 -16.25 13.10
N SER A 137 16.36 -16.02 11.80
CA SER A 137 16.95 -14.88 11.09
C SER A 137 16.24 -13.56 11.36
N LEU A 138 14.99 -13.57 11.87
CA LEU A 138 14.18 -12.35 11.99
C LEU A 138 14.68 -11.33 13.03
N SER A 139 15.54 -11.75 13.96
CA SER A 139 16.22 -10.83 14.89
C SER A 139 17.27 -9.96 14.19
N ASP A 140 17.88 -10.48 13.12
CA ASP A 140 18.77 -9.76 12.21
C ASP A 140 18.41 -10.13 10.75
N PRO A 141 17.28 -9.61 10.26
CA PRO A 141 16.68 -10.10 9.02
C PRO A 141 17.58 -9.78 7.83
N PRO A 142 17.69 -10.70 6.86
CA PRO A 142 18.40 -10.43 5.62
C PRO A 142 17.92 -9.14 4.96
N LEU A 143 18.85 -8.39 4.35
CA LEU A 143 18.53 -7.10 3.74
C LEU A 143 17.45 -7.22 2.65
N TRP A 144 17.50 -8.28 1.85
CA TRP A 144 16.51 -8.56 0.82
C TRP A 144 15.10 -8.69 1.42
N LEU A 145 14.93 -9.38 2.55
CA LEU A 145 13.63 -9.61 3.19
C LEU A 145 13.02 -8.28 3.62
N MET A 146 13.83 -7.45 4.29
CA MET A 146 13.40 -6.12 4.70
C MET A 146 13.06 -5.23 3.50
N HIS A 147 13.84 -5.27 2.43
CA HIS A 147 13.57 -4.46 1.24
C HIS A 147 12.28 -4.87 0.54
N SER A 148 12.06 -6.18 0.35
CA SER A 148 10.85 -6.71 -0.26
C SER A 148 9.62 -6.41 0.58
N LEU A 149 9.69 -6.65 1.89
CA LEU A 149 8.56 -6.40 2.79
C LEU A 149 8.18 -4.91 2.82
N LEU A 150 9.17 -4.02 2.96
CA LEU A 150 8.90 -2.59 2.98
C LEU A 150 8.33 -2.12 1.64
N TRP A 151 8.81 -2.68 0.51
CA TRP A 151 8.29 -2.32 -0.81
C TRP A 151 6.85 -2.78 -0.99
N GLU A 152 6.55 -4.05 -0.68
CA GLU A 152 5.20 -4.62 -0.74
C GLU A 152 4.20 -3.76 0.05
N LEU A 153 4.54 -3.40 1.29
CA LEU A 153 3.70 -2.52 2.12
C LEU A 153 3.46 -1.15 1.50
N TYR A 154 4.48 -0.53 0.89
CA TYR A 154 4.30 0.76 0.21
C TYR A 154 3.45 0.62 -1.05
N GLU A 155 3.67 -0.44 -1.82
CA GLU A 155 2.96 -0.70 -3.06
C GLU A 155 1.47 -0.98 -2.76
N LEU A 156 1.17 -1.91 -1.85
CA LEU A 156 -0.20 -2.18 -1.41
C LEU A 156 -0.89 -0.95 -0.84
N SER A 157 -0.19 -0.16 -0.01
CA SER A 157 -0.75 1.10 0.52
C SER A 157 -1.10 2.07 -0.61
N PHE A 158 -0.28 2.18 -1.65
CA PHE A 158 -0.58 3.00 -2.82
C PHE A 158 -1.78 2.46 -3.61
N ARG A 159 -1.80 1.16 -3.92
CA ARG A 159 -2.87 0.51 -4.68
C ARG A 159 -4.24 0.68 -4.02
N TYR A 160 -4.33 0.38 -2.73
CA TYR A 160 -5.59 0.46 -1.99
C TYR A 160 -6.01 1.90 -1.67
N GLU A 161 -5.07 2.83 -1.43
CA GLU A 161 -5.43 4.24 -1.31
C GLU A 161 -5.95 4.81 -2.63
N LEU A 162 -5.35 4.44 -3.77
CA LEU A 162 -5.84 4.84 -5.08
C LEU A 162 -7.24 4.28 -5.35
N TYR A 163 -7.48 3.00 -5.05
CA TYR A 163 -8.79 2.37 -5.14
C TYR A 163 -9.85 3.07 -4.27
N ALA A 164 -9.53 3.32 -2.99
CA ALA A 164 -10.45 3.96 -2.06
C ALA A 164 -10.79 5.40 -2.50
N LEU A 165 -9.80 6.16 -2.98
CA LEU A 165 -10.02 7.49 -3.53
C LEU A 165 -10.91 7.45 -4.76
N ASP A 166 -10.61 6.57 -5.71
CA ASP A 166 -11.35 6.47 -6.96
C ASP A 166 -12.83 6.18 -6.72
N ARG A 167 -13.11 5.23 -5.82
CA ARG A 167 -14.49 4.88 -5.42
C ARG A 167 -15.26 6.03 -4.80
N VAL A 168 -14.60 6.90 -4.05
CA VAL A 168 -15.26 8.04 -3.41
C VAL A 168 -15.43 9.20 -4.40
N ILE A 169 -14.43 9.48 -5.22
CA ILE A 169 -14.42 10.61 -6.15
C ILE A 169 -15.39 10.38 -7.31
N VAL A 170 -15.36 9.19 -7.90
CA VAL A 170 -16.17 8.82 -9.07
C VAL A 170 -17.06 7.62 -8.77
N GLY A 171 -17.72 7.59 -7.60
CA GLY A 171 -18.54 6.44 -7.16
C GLY A 171 -19.64 6.01 -8.13
N HIS A 172 -20.13 6.91 -8.99
CA HIS A 172 -21.07 6.58 -10.06
C HIS A 172 -20.47 5.68 -11.16
N LEU A 173 -19.14 5.65 -11.31
CA LEU A 173 -18.44 4.71 -12.20
C LEU A 173 -18.22 3.34 -11.55
N TRP A 174 -18.66 3.16 -10.30
CA TRP A 174 -18.58 1.91 -9.54
C TRP A 174 -19.97 1.33 -9.20
N SER A 175 -21.05 1.92 -9.71
CA SER A 175 -22.42 1.64 -9.24
C SER A 175 -23.13 0.48 -9.94
N THR A 176 -22.67 0.06 -11.12
CA THR A 176 -23.23 -1.08 -11.87
C THR A 176 -22.15 -2.11 -12.13
N ASP A 177 -22.52 -3.37 -12.32
CA ASP A 177 -21.55 -4.46 -12.53
C ASP A 177 -20.62 -4.19 -13.74
N GLU A 178 -21.16 -3.65 -14.83
CA GLU A 178 -20.38 -3.30 -16.03
C GLU A 178 -19.43 -2.12 -15.77
N ALA A 179 -19.93 -1.04 -15.15
CA ALA A 179 -19.10 0.13 -14.84
C ALA A 179 -18.00 -0.23 -13.84
N TRP A 180 -18.35 -1.03 -12.83
CA TRP A 180 -17.42 -1.59 -11.85
C TRP A 180 -16.32 -2.40 -12.53
N LEU A 181 -16.65 -3.31 -13.44
CA LEU A 181 -15.66 -4.14 -14.13
C LEU A 181 -14.73 -3.30 -15.01
N ASN A 182 -15.28 -2.34 -15.76
CA ASN A 182 -14.50 -1.42 -16.60
C ASN A 182 -13.55 -0.58 -15.75
N ARG A 183 -14.04 -0.05 -14.62
CA ARG A 183 -13.24 0.81 -13.75
C ARG A 183 -12.17 0.03 -12.99
N GLN A 184 -12.50 -1.18 -12.53
CA GLN A 184 -11.53 -2.09 -11.95
C GLN A 184 -10.41 -2.45 -12.94
N THR A 185 -10.78 -2.79 -14.18
CA THR A 185 -9.81 -3.11 -15.24
C THR A 185 -8.88 -1.92 -15.51
N CYS A 186 -9.42 -0.71 -15.58
CA CYS A 186 -8.64 0.53 -15.72
C CYS A 186 -7.67 0.74 -14.53
N LEU A 187 -8.11 0.46 -13.30
CA LEU A 187 -7.24 0.57 -12.12
C LEU A 187 -6.14 -0.49 -12.12
N TYR A 188 -6.46 -1.72 -12.53
CA TYR A 188 -5.52 -2.85 -12.45
C TYR A 188 -4.43 -2.72 -13.51
N SER A 189 -4.74 -2.17 -14.68
CA SER A 189 -3.78 -1.94 -15.76
C SER A 189 -2.70 -0.90 -15.45
N ILE A 190 -2.83 -0.14 -14.35
CA ILE A 190 -1.80 0.79 -13.86
C ILE A 190 -0.61 0.04 -13.28
N PHE A 191 -0.81 -1.21 -12.86
CA PHE A 191 0.16 -1.99 -12.14
C PHE A 191 0.73 -3.11 -13.01
N PRO A 192 2.01 -3.48 -12.82
CA PRO A 192 2.53 -4.69 -13.43
C PRO A 192 1.84 -5.93 -12.83
N GLY A 193 1.81 -7.00 -13.62
CA GLY A 193 1.15 -8.27 -13.26
C GLY A 193 -0.30 -8.35 -13.72
N GLU A 194 -0.95 -9.47 -13.43
CA GLU A 194 -2.36 -9.70 -13.75
C GLU A 194 -3.27 -9.55 -12.52
N SER A 195 -2.68 -9.54 -11.33
CA SER A 195 -3.43 -9.63 -10.07
C SER A 195 -3.95 -8.29 -9.54
N GLY A 196 -3.56 -7.14 -10.08
CA GLY A 196 -4.10 -5.84 -9.66
C GLY A 196 -3.91 -5.59 -8.16
N LEU A 197 -4.98 -5.54 -7.36
CA LEU A 197 -4.90 -5.41 -5.90
C LEU A 197 -4.38 -6.69 -5.20
N LEU A 198 -4.50 -7.84 -5.86
CA LEU A 198 -4.07 -9.16 -5.39
C LEU A 198 -2.58 -9.45 -5.65
N MET A 199 -1.74 -8.44 -5.86
CA MET A 199 -0.31 -8.65 -6.14
C MET A 199 0.43 -9.49 -5.08
N TRP A 200 -0.11 -9.57 -3.86
CA TRP A 200 0.46 -10.35 -2.77
C TRP A 200 0.36 -11.87 -3.00
N SER A 201 -0.47 -12.33 -3.95
CA SER A 201 -0.54 -13.72 -4.39
C SER A 201 0.44 -14.06 -5.51
N GLU A 202 1.02 -13.05 -6.17
CA GLU A 202 2.08 -13.25 -7.15
C GLU A 202 3.41 -13.46 -6.41
N PRO A 203 4.33 -14.28 -6.95
CA PRO A 203 5.69 -14.36 -6.42
C PRO A 203 6.34 -12.97 -6.49
N LEU A 204 7.06 -12.57 -5.44
CA LEU A 204 7.93 -11.41 -5.52
C LEU A 204 8.86 -11.55 -6.73
N PRO A 205 9.14 -10.45 -7.47
CA PRO A 205 10.22 -10.48 -8.44
C PRO A 205 11.46 -11.04 -7.75
N GLN A 206 12.25 -11.89 -8.41
CA GLN A 206 13.48 -12.48 -7.84
C GLN A 206 14.74 -11.75 -8.33
N GLU A 207 14.58 -10.90 -9.35
CA GLU A 207 15.65 -10.14 -9.99
C GLU A 207 15.28 -8.65 -10.04
N PRO A 208 16.26 -7.73 -10.19
CA PRO A 208 15.97 -6.32 -10.43
C PRO A 208 15.07 -6.13 -11.65
N CYS A 209 13.79 -5.87 -11.42
CA CYS A 209 12.82 -5.70 -12.48
C CYS A 209 12.55 -4.22 -12.73
N ASN A 210 12.87 -3.75 -13.94
CA ASN A 210 12.50 -2.42 -14.40
C ASN A 210 11.06 -2.49 -14.92
N LEU A 211 10.06 -2.34 -14.05
CA LEU A 211 8.65 -2.57 -14.39
C LEU A 211 7.71 -1.50 -13.81
N GLY A 212 6.54 -1.41 -14.41
CA GLY A 212 5.47 -0.52 -13.96
C GLY A 212 5.78 0.96 -14.18
N MET A 213 4.96 1.81 -13.58
CA MET A 213 5.12 3.28 -13.63
C MET A 213 6.42 3.77 -12.95
N CYS A 214 7.06 2.96 -12.11
CA CYS A 214 8.34 3.31 -11.48
C CYS A 214 9.57 2.88 -12.28
N ALA A 215 9.40 2.36 -13.50
CA ALA A 215 10.51 1.97 -14.34
C ALA A 215 11.39 3.20 -14.69
N SER A 216 12.72 2.99 -14.75
CA SER A 216 13.70 3.99 -15.16
C SER A 216 13.62 4.33 -16.65
N SER A 217 13.07 3.42 -17.47
CA SER A 217 12.82 3.64 -18.88
C SER A 217 11.43 4.19 -19.11
N MET A 218 11.33 5.33 -19.80
CA MET A 218 10.05 5.90 -20.21
C MET A 218 9.26 4.95 -21.10
N GLU A 219 9.94 4.17 -21.95
CA GLU A 219 9.29 3.17 -22.81
C GLU A 219 8.51 2.13 -22.00
N ILE A 220 9.07 1.69 -20.88
CA ILE A 220 8.43 0.71 -19.99
C ILE A 220 7.37 1.38 -19.11
N ALA A 221 7.63 2.59 -18.61
CA ALA A 221 6.71 3.29 -17.70
C ALA A 221 5.47 3.85 -18.40
N LEU A 222 5.59 4.26 -19.68
CA LEU A 222 4.56 5.02 -20.39
C LEU A 222 3.21 4.30 -20.51
N PRO A 223 3.13 2.98 -20.81
CA PRO A 223 1.84 2.27 -20.80
C PRO A 223 1.11 2.40 -19.46
N TYR A 224 1.82 2.15 -18.36
CA TYR A 224 1.26 2.27 -17.00
C TYR A 224 0.90 3.71 -16.64
N LEU A 225 1.71 4.68 -17.05
CA LEU A 225 1.41 6.10 -16.87
C LEU A 225 0.15 6.51 -17.65
N ASN A 226 -0.02 6.01 -18.87
CA ASN A 226 -1.21 6.28 -19.67
C ASN A 226 -2.48 5.66 -19.05
N ASN A 227 -2.36 4.49 -18.42
CA ASN A 227 -3.46 3.90 -17.65
C ASN A 227 -3.74 4.71 -16.38
N PHE A 228 -2.70 5.18 -15.68
CA PHE A 228 -2.85 6.03 -14.50
C PHE A 228 -3.53 7.35 -14.85
N ARG A 229 -3.13 7.96 -15.97
CA ARG A 229 -3.79 9.13 -16.54
C ARG A 229 -5.26 8.88 -16.79
N GLU A 230 -5.61 7.78 -17.43
CA GLU A 230 -7.00 7.43 -17.77
C GLU A 230 -7.88 7.32 -16.53
N LEU A 231 -7.34 6.74 -15.45
CA LEU A 231 -8.04 6.73 -14.17
C LEU A 231 -8.26 8.17 -13.67
N LEU A 232 -7.20 8.97 -13.60
CA LEU A 232 -7.26 10.33 -13.06
C LEU A 232 -8.08 11.31 -13.92
N SER A 233 -8.19 11.10 -15.23
CA SER A 233 -8.90 12.02 -16.13
C SER A 233 -10.40 12.10 -15.86
N ALA A 234 -10.97 11.05 -15.25
CA ALA A 234 -12.36 11.02 -14.82
C ALA A 234 -12.61 11.79 -13.52
N TRP A 235 -11.57 12.16 -12.77
CA TRP A 235 -11.74 12.87 -11.50
C TRP A 235 -12.13 14.34 -11.73
N PRO A 236 -12.99 14.93 -10.89
CA PRO A 236 -13.33 16.34 -10.97
C PRO A 236 -12.10 17.23 -10.86
N GLY A 237 -11.97 18.19 -11.77
CA GLY A 237 -10.83 19.11 -11.80
C GLY A 237 -9.55 18.54 -12.43
N ALA A 238 -9.62 17.37 -13.08
CA ALA A 238 -8.50 16.81 -13.83
C ALA A 238 -7.96 17.81 -14.87
N PRO A 239 -6.65 18.11 -14.87
CA PRO A 239 -6.05 19.00 -15.86
C PRO A 239 -6.24 18.52 -17.29
N SER A 240 -6.30 19.44 -18.26
CA SER A 240 -6.48 19.12 -19.68
C SER A 240 -5.40 18.17 -20.23
N ARG A 241 -4.16 18.23 -19.72
CA ARG A 241 -3.07 17.31 -20.09
C ARG A 241 -3.39 15.84 -19.79
N LEU A 242 -4.30 15.55 -18.86
CA LEU A 242 -4.73 14.19 -18.53
C LEU A 242 -5.79 13.64 -19.50
N GLN A 243 -6.34 14.46 -20.40
CA GLN A 243 -7.44 14.04 -21.29
C GLN A 243 -6.97 13.22 -22.49
N SER A 244 -5.67 13.14 -22.75
CA SER A 244 -5.14 12.41 -23.89
C SER A 244 -3.83 11.69 -23.56
N PRO A 245 -3.59 10.48 -24.12
CA PRO A 245 -2.36 9.76 -23.90
C PRO A 245 -1.15 10.54 -24.41
N ALA A 246 -0.01 10.37 -23.75
CA ALA A 246 1.27 10.80 -24.29
C ALA A 246 1.85 9.68 -25.17
N GLN A 247 2.62 10.09 -26.18
CA GLN A 247 3.38 9.20 -27.06
C GLN A 247 4.86 9.56 -27.00
N MET A 248 5.73 8.57 -27.20
CA MET A 248 7.15 8.83 -27.34
C MET A 248 7.43 9.46 -28.69
N ASP A 249 8.26 10.50 -28.70
CA ASP A 249 8.66 11.22 -29.90
C ASP A 249 10.11 10.91 -30.34
N GLY A 250 10.86 10.18 -29.50
CA GLY A 250 12.27 9.88 -29.70
C GLY A 250 13.20 11.10 -29.63
N LYS A 251 12.67 12.26 -29.24
CA LYS A 251 13.34 13.58 -29.22
C LYS A 251 13.32 14.20 -27.82
N GLY A 252 13.46 13.36 -26.80
CA GLY A 252 13.46 13.75 -25.39
C GLY A 252 12.17 13.44 -24.65
N ASN A 253 11.10 13.02 -25.35
CA ASN A 253 9.83 12.59 -24.77
C ASN A 253 9.23 13.63 -23.79
N GLN A 254 9.34 14.92 -24.13
CA GLN A 254 8.92 16.04 -23.28
C GLN A 254 7.45 15.91 -22.85
N GLU A 255 6.57 15.51 -23.78
CA GLU A 255 5.16 15.28 -23.48
C GLU A 255 4.92 14.19 -22.42
N CYS A 256 5.72 13.13 -22.44
CA CYS A 256 5.63 12.06 -21.46
C CYS A 256 6.03 12.56 -20.07
N PHE A 257 7.08 13.38 -19.99
CA PHE A 257 7.51 14.00 -18.73
C PHE A 257 6.46 14.98 -18.17
N GLU A 258 5.88 15.81 -19.02
CA GLU A 258 4.81 16.74 -18.63
C GLU A 258 3.57 16.01 -18.15
N LEU A 259 3.19 14.92 -18.83
CA LEU A 259 2.09 14.07 -18.40
C LEU A 259 2.37 13.47 -17.02
N PHE A 260 3.56 12.92 -16.81
CA PHE A 260 3.96 12.30 -15.55
C PHE A 260 3.94 13.32 -14.40
N LEU A 261 4.54 14.50 -14.63
CA LEU A 261 4.53 15.58 -13.66
C LEU A 261 3.10 15.98 -13.29
N THR A 262 2.25 16.20 -14.30
CA THR A 262 0.85 16.60 -14.10
C THR A 262 0.06 15.54 -13.34
N ALA A 263 0.17 14.27 -13.73
CA ALA A 263 -0.52 13.16 -13.07
C ALA A 263 -0.07 13.01 -11.61
N SER A 264 1.23 13.12 -11.34
CA SER A 264 1.79 13.03 -9.99
C SER A 264 1.31 14.18 -9.10
N GLU A 265 1.37 15.42 -9.59
CA GLU A 265 0.91 16.60 -8.85
C GLU A 265 -0.59 16.54 -8.57
N PHE A 266 -1.39 16.18 -9.57
CA PHE A 266 -2.84 16.09 -9.44
C PHE A 266 -3.27 14.99 -8.46
N TYR A 267 -2.68 13.78 -8.57
CA TYR A 267 -2.95 12.69 -7.63
C TYR A 267 -2.60 13.09 -6.21
N VAL A 268 -1.37 13.60 -5.99
CA VAL A 268 -0.89 13.89 -4.63
C VAL A 268 -1.72 14.99 -3.96
N GLN A 269 -2.07 16.06 -4.69
CA GLN A 269 -2.92 17.10 -4.15
C GLN A 269 -4.33 16.58 -3.85
N THR A 270 -4.94 15.84 -4.79
CA THR A 270 -6.28 15.29 -4.60
C THR A 270 -6.31 14.33 -3.41
N ALA A 271 -5.34 13.43 -3.32
CA ALA A 271 -5.25 12.48 -2.22
C ALA A 271 -5.08 13.19 -0.87
N PHE A 272 -4.30 14.28 -0.79
CA PHE A 272 -4.23 15.10 0.42
C PHE A 272 -5.58 15.76 0.75
N ASP A 273 -6.25 16.34 -0.25
CA ASP A 273 -7.54 17.00 -0.08
C ASP A 273 -8.61 16.02 0.46
N PHE A 274 -8.51 14.72 0.18
CA PHE A 274 -9.45 13.72 0.72
C PHE A 274 -8.98 13.05 2.02
N PHE A 275 -7.70 12.71 2.15
CA PHE A 275 -7.19 12.00 3.34
C PHE A 275 -6.78 12.92 4.49
N GLY A 276 -6.45 14.19 4.21
CA GLY A 276 -5.89 15.13 5.19
C GLY A 276 -4.49 14.77 5.69
N ARG A 277 -3.80 13.85 5.00
CA ARG A 277 -2.44 13.37 5.34
C ARG A 277 -1.63 13.11 4.07
N GLN A 278 -0.33 12.88 4.24
CA GLN A 278 0.51 12.42 3.14
C GLN A 278 -0.08 11.14 2.52
N PRO A 279 -0.30 11.13 1.20
CA PRO A 279 -0.74 9.93 0.50
C PRO A 279 0.42 8.95 0.34
N SER A 280 0.07 7.69 0.18
CA SER A 280 1.02 6.67 -0.26
C SER A 280 1.49 7.00 -1.66
N ILE A 281 2.79 6.86 -1.88
CA ILE A 281 3.44 7.14 -3.16
C ILE A 281 4.17 5.91 -3.63
N PRO A 282 4.17 5.63 -4.95
CA PRO A 282 4.79 4.44 -5.48
C PRO A 282 6.31 4.47 -5.23
N ARG A 283 6.86 3.29 -4.95
CA ARG A 283 8.28 3.11 -4.62
C ARG A 283 8.96 2.34 -5.72
N ILE A 284 10.18 2.77 -6.04
CA ILE A 284 11.05 2.04 -6.96
C ILE A 284 11.43 0.74 -6.26
N PHE A 285 11.11 -0.38 -6.90
CA PHE A 285 11.56 -1.68 -6.45
C PHE A 285 13.07 -1.77 -6.70
N SER A 286 13.82 -2.11 -5.65
CA SER A 286 15.26 -2.32 -5.76
C SER A 286 15.63 -3.54 -4.92
N PHE A 287 16.02 -4.61 -5.59
CA PHE A 287 16.85 -5.62 -4.95
C PHE A 287 18.19 -4.99 -4.54
N VAL A 288 18.67 -5.39 -3.36
CA VAL A 288 20.07 -5.23 -2.98
C VAL A 288 20.67 -6.61 -2.87
#